data_AF-A0A4Q6A2A6-F1
#
_entry.id   AF-A0A4Q6A2A6-F1
#
_cell.length_a   1.000
_cell.length_b   1.000
_cell.length_c   1.000
_cell.angle_alpha   90.00
_cell.angle_beta   90.00
_cell.angle_gamma   90.00
#
_symmetry.space_group_name_H-M   'P 1'
#
loop_
_entity.id
_entity.type
_entity.pdbx_description
1 polymer ?
#
loop_
_entity_poly.entity_id
_entity_poly.type
_entity_poly.pdbx_seq_one_letter_code
_entity_poly.pdbx_strand_id
1 'polypeptide(L)'
;VRQGVELGADIIKADPTDDINDYHKIIEIAGNIPVLVRGGGKASDEEILERTYGLMQQGAKGIVYGRNVIQHSDPAGMTKALMAIVHEGASPAEVKGLINNNS
;
A
#
# COMPACT_ATOMS: atom_id res chain seq x y z
N VAL A 1 12.04 -11.62 -2.03
CA VAL A 1 10.78 -12.20 -2.58
C VAL A 1 11.00 -13.62 -3.07
N ARG A 2 11.79 -13.87 -4.12
CA ARG A 2 12.05 -15.22 -4.67
C ARG A 2 12.33 -16.29 -3.61
N GLN A 3 13.26 -16.05 -2.69
CA GLN A 3 13.58 -17.02 -1.63
C GLN A 3 12.37 -17.38 -0.75
N GLY A 4 11.50 -16.41 -0.44
CA GLY A 4 10.29 -16.67 0.34
C GLY A 4 9.29 -17.54 -0.42
N VAL A 5 9.16 -17.32 -1.73
CA VAL A 5 8.33 -18.14 -2.63
C VAL A 5 8.86 -19.57 -2.67
N GLU A 6 10.17 -19.76 -2.88
CA GLU A 6 10.82 -21.08 -2.93
C GLU A 6 10.73 -21.84 -1.61
N LEU A 7 10.70 -21.14 -0.47
CA LEU A 7 10.52 -21.71 0.85
C LEU A 7 9.05 -22.02 1.20
N GLY A 8 8.11 -21.76 0.29
CA GLY A 8 6.69 -22.09 0.47
C GLY A 8 5.90 -21.06 1.28
N ALA A 9 6.24 -19.78 1.21
CA ALA A 9 5.44 -18.73 1.85
C ALA A 9 4.03 -18.63 1.24
N ASP A 10 3.01 -18.58 2.09
CA ASP A 10 1.63 -18.32 1.65
C ASP A 10 1.38 -16.85 1.28
N ILE A 11 2.21 -15.94 1.82
CA ILE A 11 2.12 -14.51 1.60
C ILE A 11 3.50 -13.85 1.69
N ILE A 12 3.73 -12.85 0.84
CA ILE A 12 4.96 -12.06 0.87
C ILE A 12 4.65 -10.67 1.39
N LYS A 13 5.37 -10.25 2.43
CA LYS A 13 5.46 -8.85 2.83
C LYS A 13 6.78 -8.28 2.32
N ALA A 14 6.73 -7.26 1.46
CA ALA A 14 7.91 -6.69 0.82
C ALA A 14 8.00 -5.17 1.06
N ASP A 15 9.23 -4.65 1.07
CA ASP A 15 9.47 -3.21 1.06
C ASP A 15 9.06 -2.61 -0.31
N PRO A 16 8.78 -1.30 -0.37
CA PRO A 16 8.56 -0.60 -1.63
C PRO A 16 9.87 -0.52 -2.45
N THR A 17 9.75 -0.26 -3.74
CA THR A 17 10.87 0.12 -4.62
C THR A 17 11.06 1.64 -4.59
N ASP A 18 12.24 2.11 -5.02
CA ASP A 18 12.49 3.55 -5.17
C ASP A 18 11.63 4.17 -6.29
N ASP A 19 11.40 3.42 -7.38
CA ASP A 19 10.41 3.74 -8.42
C ASP A 19 9.25 2.75 -8.36
N ILE A 20 8.04 3.27 -8.13
CA ILE A 20 6.81 2.49 -8.05
C ILE A 20 6.50 1.75 -9.37
N ASN A 21 6.93 2.28 -10.51
CA ASN A 21 6.69 1.65 -11.82
C ASN A 21 7.46 0.34 -11.99
N ASP A 22 8.48 0.10 -11.17
CA ASP A 22 9.21 -1.17 -11.16
C ASP A 22 8.53 -2.28 -10.35
N TYR A 23 7.46 -1.96 -9.60
CA TYR A 23 6.90 -2.91 -8.64
C TYR A 23 6.27 -4.15 -9.29
N HIS A 24 5.78 -4.06 -10.54
CA HIS A 24 5.29 -5.22 -11.29
C HIS A 24 6.34 -6.35 -11.37
N LYS A 25 7.65 -6.03 -11.44
CA LYS A 25 8.73 -7.03 -11.43
C LYS A 25 8.73 -7.85 -10.14
N ILE A 26 8.40 -7.23 -9.01
CA ILE A 26 8.26 -7.92 -7.73
C ILE A 26 7.06 -8.86 -7.73
N ILE A 27 5.94 -8.42 -8.32
CA ILE A 27 4.73 -9.22 -8.48
C ILE A 27 5.01 -10.43 -9.37
N GLU A 28 5.68 -10.24 -10.51
CA GLU A 28 6.09 -11.33 -11.41
C GLU A 28 6.97 -12.37 -10.70
N ILE A 29 7.93 -11.93 -9.89
CA ILE A 29 8.79 -12.83 -9.10
C ILE A 29 7.97 -13.62 -8.06
N ALA A 30 6.92 -13.02 -7.50
CA ALA A 30 6.05 -13.69 -6.52
C ALA A 30 5.09 -14.70 -7.16
N GLY A 31 4.83 -14.58 -8.47
CA GLY A 31 3.91 -15.44 -9.20
C GLY A 31 2.49 -15.36 -8.60
N ASN A 32 1.97 -16.50 -8.15
CA ASN A 32 0.63 -16.58 -7.57
C ASN A 32 0.58 -16.21 -6.08
N ILE A 33 1.72 -15.98 -5.42
CA ILE A 33 1.75 -15.69 -4.00
C ILE A 33 1.42 -14.20 -3.79
N PRO A 34 0.41 -13.87 -2.97
CA PRO A 34 0.01 -12.48 -2.75
C PRO A 34 1.15 -11.66 -2.13
N VAL A 35 1.37 -10.47 -2.67
CA VAL A 35 2.36 -9.51 -2.17
C VAL A 35 1.64 -8.36 -1.47
N LEU A 36 1.99 -8.11 -0.21
CA LEU A 36 1.59 -6.95 0.56
C LEU A 36 2.76 -5.99 0.76
N VAL A 37 2.55 -4.71 0.45
CA VAL A 37 3.62 -3.72 0.43
C VAL A 37 3.71 -2.97 1.75
N ARG A 38 4.91 -2.85 2.29
CA ARG A 38 5.16 -2.16 3.56
C ARG A 38 5.16 -0.63 3.35
N GLY A 39 4.64 0.12 4.33
CA GLY A 39 4.46 1.57 4.19
C GLY A 39 5.70 2.44 4.40
N GLY A 40 6.87 1.86 4.71
CA GLY A 40 8.08 2.64 4.93
C GLY A 40 7.98 3.62 6.11
N GLY A 41 8.63 4.78 5.95
CA GLY A 41 8.62 5.90 6.90
C GLY A 41 7.27 6.64 6.97
N LYS A 42 7.21 7.66 7.83
CA LYS A 42 6.08 8.60 7.84
C LYS A 42 6.16 9.47 6.58
N ALA A 43 5.04 9.67 5.91
CA ALA A 43 4.91 10.45 4.68
C ALA A 43 3.67 11.36 4.75
N SER A 44 3.49 12.24 3.76
CA SER A 44 2.26 13.02 3.64
C SER A 44 1.08 12.13 3.22
N ASP A 45 -0.14 12.58 3.50
CA ASP A 45 -1.36 11.83 3.11
C ASP A 45 -1.42 11.63 1.60
N GLU A 46 -1.13 12.67 0.83
CA GLU A 46 -1.08 12.60 -0.63
C GLU A 46 -0.09 11.55 -1.11
N GLU A 47 1.15 11.54 -0.59
CA GLU A 47 2.15 10.54 -0.96
C GLU A 47 1.70 9.12 -0.61
N ILE A 48 1.09 8.94 0.58
CA ILE A 48 0.59 7.65 1.04
C ILE A 48 -0.53 7.13 0.14
N LEU A 49 -1.48 7.99 -0.24
CA LEU A 49 -2.62 7.63 -1.07
C LEU A 49 -2.18 7.35 -2.52
N GLU A 50 -1.37 8.21 -3.12
CA GLU A 50 -0.82 8.03 -4.48
C GLU A 50 0.02 6.77 -4.57
N ARG A 51 0.92 6.55 -3.60
CA ARG A 51 1.73 5.32 -3.55
C ARG A 51 0.85 4.09 -3.40
N THR A 52 -0.15 4.12 -2.53
CA THR A 52 -1.05 2.97 -2.34
C THR A 52 -1.77 2.66 -3.64
N TYR A 53 -2.37 3.66 -4.28
CA TYR A 53 -3.07 3.50 -5.54
C TYR A 53 -2.16 2.93 -6.62
N GLY A 54 -0.96 3.50 -6.82
CA GLY A 54 0.00 3.01 -7.79
C GLY A 54 0.41 1.56 -7.54
N LEU A 55 0.66 1.16 -6.29
CA LEU A 55 1.01 -0.23 -5.95
C LEU A 55 -0.12 -1.21 -6.29
N MET A 56 -1.37 -0.81 -6.04
CA MET A 56 -2.54 -1.63 -6.42
C MET A 56 -2.62 -1.79 -7.95
N GLN A 57 -2.34 -0.74 -8.72
CA GLN A 57 -2.27 -0.81 -10.19
C GLN A 57 -1.15 -1.72 -10.71
N GLN A 58 -0.06 -1.87 -9.96
CA GLN A 58 1.04 -2.80 -10.28
C GLN A 58 0.71 -4.27 -9.95
N GLY A 59 -0.44 -4.54 -9.31
CA GLY A 59 -0.89 -5.90 -8.98
C GLY A 59 -0.61 -6.35 -7.55
N ALA A 60 -0.16 -5.45 -6.67
CA ALA A 60 -0.09 -5.75 -5.24
C ALA A 60 -1.46 -6.19 -4.70
N LYS A 61 -1.46 -7.06 -3.70
CA LYS A 61 -2.68 -7.61 -3.08
C LYS A 61 -3.06 -6.90 -1.77
N GLY A 62 -2.36 -5.81 -1.45
CA GLY A 62 -2.66 -4.94 -0.32
C GLY A 62 -1.41 -4.31 0.27
N ILE A 63 -1.57 -3.76 1.47
CA ILE A 63 -0.55 -2.98 2.17
C ILE A 63 -0.39 -3.41 3.62
N VAL A 64 0.76 -3.12 4.21
CA VAL A 64 1.05 -3.30 5.64
C VAL A 64 1.58 -1.99 6.22
N TYR A 65 0.67 -1.10 6.59
CA TYR A 65 0.99 0.25 7.06
C TYR A 65 0.77 0.34 8.58
N GLY A 66 1.82 0.76 9.30
CA GLY A 66 1.78 0.98 10.75
C GLY A 66 1.72 2.48 11.05
N ARG A 67 2.91 3.11 11.16
CA ARG A 67 3.08 4.52 11.55
C ARG A 67 2.20 5.51 10.76
N ASN A 68 2.03 5.28 9.46
CA ASN A 68 1.18 6.10 8.58
C ASN A 68 -0.31 6.10 8.97
N VAL A 69 -0.76 5.12 9.75
CA VAL A 69 -2.12 5.07 10.29
C VAL A 69 -2.12 5.43 11.77
N ILE A 70 -1.35 4.71 12.59
CA ILE A 70 -1.44 4.81 14.07
C ILE A 70 -0.92 6.16 14.63
N GLN A 71 -0.09 6.88 13.89
CA GLN A 71 0.45 8.19 14.27
C GLN A 71 -0.11 9.33 13.40
N HIS A 72 -1.18 9.06 12.64
CA HIS A 72 -1.91 10.07 11.89
C HIS A 72 -2.80 10.90 12.84
N SER A 73 -3.09 12.15 12.50
CA SER A 73 -4.00 13.01 13.29
C SER A 73 -5.45 12.54 13.24
N ASP A 74 -5.83 11.92 12.12
CA ASP A 74 -7.10 11.22 11.91
C ASP A 74 -6.85 9.76 11.46
N PRO A 75 -6.54 8.81 12.38
CA PRO A 75 -6.29 7.42 12.03
C PRO A 75 -7.51 6.74 11.37
N ALA A 76 -8.71 7.14 11.76
CA ALA A 76 -9.95 6.56 11.24
C ALA A 76 -10.19 6.99 9.78
N GLY A 77 -10.02 8.28 9.47
CA GLY A 77 -10.09 8.80 8.11
C GLY A 77 -9.03 8.19 7.20
N MET A 78 -7.78 8.14 7.66
CA MET A 78 -6.69 7.50 6.91
C MET A 78 -6.97 6.01 6.64
N THR A 79 -7.46 5.27 7.64
CA THR A 79 -7.84 3.86 7.45
C THR A 79 -8.94 3.72 6.40
N LYS A 80 -10.01 4.52 6.47
CA LYS A 80 -11.10 4.48 5.48
C LYS A 80 -10.60 4.76 4.07
N ALA A 81 -9.77 5.79 3.90
CA ALA A 81 -9.21 6.16 2.61
C ALA A 81 -8.36 5.03 2.01
N LEU A 82 -7.46 4.43 2.80
CA LEU A 82 -6.65 3.29 2.36
C LEU A 82 -7.50 2.07 2.00
N MET A 83 -8.53 1.77 2.79
CA MET A 83 -9.43 0.64 2.54
C MET A 83 -10.20 0.80 1.23
N ALA A 84 -10.69 2.01 0.93
CA ALA A 84 -11.36 2.29 -0.34
C ALA A 84 -10.41 2.09 -1.53
N ILE A 85 -9.15 2.52 -1.44
CA ILE A 85 -8.16 2.27 -2.50
C ILE A 85 -7.91 0.76 -2.67
N VAL A 86 -7.65 0.05 -1.56
CA VAL A 86 -7.22 -1.36 -1.60
C VAL A 86 -8.34 -2.31 -2.03
N HIS A 87 -9.59 -2.06 -1.61
CA HIS A 87 -10.69 -2.99 -1.79
C HIS A 87 -11.72 -2.54 -2.84
N GLU A 88 -11.84 -1.24 -3.09
CA GLU A 88 -12.86 -0.68 -3.98
C GLU A 88 -12.24 -0.05 -5.24
N GLY A 89 -10.91 0.03 -5.31
CA GLY A 89 -10.19 0.60 -6.46
C GLY A 89 -10.35 2.12 -6.58
N ALA A 90 -10.76 2.80 -5.51
CA ALA A 90 -10.90 4.24 -5.49
C ALA A 90 -9.57 4.95 -5.77
N SER A 91 -9.62 6.08 -6.44
CA SER A 91 -8.48 6.96 -6.71
C SER A 91 -8.15 7.85 -5.50
N PRO A 92 -6.91 8.36 -5.38
CA PRO A 92 -6.52 9.31 -4.33
C PRO A 92 -7.43 10.55 -4.27
N ALA A 93 -7.85 11.06 -5.43
CA ALA A 93 -8.72 12.23 -5.53
C ALA A 93 -10.11 12.00 -4.93
N GLU A 94 -10.65 10.79 -5.02
CA GLU A 94 -11.97 10.42 -4.48
C GLU A 94 -11.94 10.26 -2.96
N VAL A 95 -10.81 9.80 -2.40
CA VAL A 95 -10.72 9.47 -0.97
C VAL A 95 -10.11 10.57 -0.11
N LYS A 96 -9.47 11.59 -0.69
CA LYS A 96 -8.82 12.67 0.08
C LYS A 96 -9.76 13.35 1.09
N GLY A 97 -11.05 13.46 0.75
CA GLY A 97 -12.07 14.06 1.60
C GLY A 97 -12.48 13.21 2.81
N LEU A 98 -12.02 11.96 2.89
CA LEU A 98 -12.28 11.06 4.02
C LEU A 98 -11.34 11.33 5.21
N ILE A 99 -10.25 12.06 4.99
CA ILE A 99 -9.26 12.39 6.02
C ILE A 99 -9.58 13.79 6.55
N ASN A 100 -9.99 13.89 7.81
CA ASN A 100 -10.26 15.17 8.44
C ASN A 100 -8.97 15.79 8.93
N ASN A 101 -8.54 16.86 8.28
CA ASN A 101 -7.50 17.71 8.81
C ASN A 101 -8.11 18.58 9.91
N ASN A 102 -8.09 18.09 11.15
CA ASN A 102 -8.30 18.94 12.31
C ASN A 102 -7.17 19.99 12.32
N SER A 103 -7.44 21.17 11.77
CA SER A 103 -6.64 22.39 11.93
C SER A 103 -7.25 23.23 13.03
#